data_AF-A0A959KCX8-F1
#
_entry.id   AF-A0A959KCX8-F1
#
_cell.length_a   1.000
_cell.length_b   1.000
_cell.length_c   1.000
_cell.angle_alpha   90.00
_cell.angle_beta   90.00
_cell.angle_gamma   90.00
#
_symmetry.space_group_name_H-M   'P 1'
#
loop_
_entity.id
_entity.type
_entity.pdbx_description
1 polymer ?
#
loop_
_entity_poly.entity_id
_entity_poly.type
_entity_poly.pdbx_seq_one_letter_code
_entity_poly.pdbx_strand_id
1 'polypeptide(L)'
;MRQIATLILICATSMVGWGQIVPGDDCLQAIEIKNVTNFCSGVGQFSNFGATPTDYTQPVCFDAVSHDIWFRFIPKATDVIITVIGATATNPGGSLKNPQVALYYNSCISTAVNN
;
A
#
# COMPACT_ATOMS: atom_id res chain seq x y z
N MET A 1 21.77 1.42 55.21
CA MET A 1 22.29 0.73 54.01
C MET A 1 21.13 0.23 53.16
N ARG A 2 20.98 0.84 51.98
CA ARG A 2 20.65 0.19 50.69
C ARG A 2 19.32 -0.57 50.61
N GLN A 3 18.24 0.19 50.42
CA GLN A 3 17.10 -0.25 49.61
C GLN A 3 17.09 0.61 48.34
N ILE A 4 18.18 0.53 47.58
CA ILE A 4 18.32 1.07 46.21
C ILE A 4 18.35 -0.17 45.31
N ALA A 5 17.19 -0.77 45.05
CA ALA A 5 17.13 -2.00 44.25
C ALA A 5 15.79 -2.18 43.51
N THR A 6 15.09 -1.08 43.21
CA THR A 6 13.82 -1.14 42.47
C THR A 6 13.78 -0.11 41.35
N LEU A 7 14.86 -0.01 40.58
CA LEU A 7 14.94 0.87 39.40
C LEU A 7 15.63 0.21 38.19
N ILE A 8 15.65 -1.12 38.12
CA ILE A 8 16.17 -1.87 36.96
C ILE A 8 15.29 -3.11 36.74
N LEU A 9 14.00 -2.91 36.42
CA LEU A 9 13.17 -3.95 35.79
C LEU A 9 11.93 -3.37 35.10
N ILE A 10 12.09 -2.29 34.33
CA ILE A 10 11.07 -1.78 33.38
C ILE A 10 11.72 -1.63 31.99
N CYS A 11 12.55 -2.60 31.59
CA CYS A 11 13.18 -2.63 30.26
C CYS A 11 12.92 -3.96 29.52
N ALA A 12 11.85 -4.67 29.89
CA ALA A 12 11.55 -5.99 29.33
C ALA A 12 10.07 -6.22 28.99
N THR A 13 9.24 -5.17 28.97
CA THR A 13 7.81 -5.30 28.63
C THR A 13 7.44 -4.34 27.51
N SER A 14 7.82 -4.71 26.29
CA SER A 14 7.01 -4.53 25.07
C SER A 14 7.76 -4.98 23.82
N MET A 15 8.21 -6.24 23.77
CA MET A 15 8.29 -6.93 22.48
C MET A 15 6.89 -7.41 22.11
N VAL A 16 5.95 -6.48 21.97
CA VAL A 16 4.79 -6.75 21.13
C VAL A 16 5.34 -6.62 19.73
N GLY A 17 5.41 -7.72 18.98
CA GLY A 17 5.78 -7.68 17.58
C GLY A 17 4.71 -6.86 16.85
N TRP A 18 4.95 -5.57 16.68
CA TRP A 18 4.13 -4.73 15.84
C TRP A 18 4.36 -5.20 14.41
N GLY A 19 3.49 -6.07 13.90
CA GLY A 19 3.30 -6.12 12.45
C GLY A 19 2.95 -4.71 12.03
N GLN A 20 3.85 -4.05 11.30
CA GLN A 20 3.57 -2.73 10.78
C GLN A 20 2.35 -2.84 9.87
N ILE A 21 1.26 -2.17 10.20
CA ILE A 21 0.11 -2.06 9.30
C ILE A 21 0.61 -1.35 8.05
N VAL A 22 0.51 -2.02 6.91
CA VAL A 22 0.87 -1.45 5.61
C VAL A 22 -0.35 -0.66 5.11
N PRO A 23 -0.23 0.67 4.92
CA PRO A 23 -1.35 1.45 4.43
C PRO A 23 -1.79 0.97 3.05
N GLY A 24 -3.08 0.71 2.88
CA GLY A 24 -3.63 0.21 1.63
C GLY A 24 -3.28 -1.24 1.34
N ASP A 25 -2.94 -2.06 2.33
CA ASP A 25 -2.63 -3.49 2.12
C ASP A 25 -3.80 -4.26 1.47
N ASP A 26 -5.03 -3.85 1.78
CA ASP A 26 -6.23 -4.40 1.20
C ASP A 26 -7.15 -3.29 0.64
N CYS A 27 -8.13 -3.71 -0.16
CA CYS A 27 -9.10 -2.79 -0.77
C CYS A 27 -9.94 -2.03 0.28
N LEU A 28 -10.30 -2.67 1.41
CA LEU A 28 -11.13 -2.06 2.45
C LEU A 28 -10.40 -0.93 3.17
N GLN A 29 -9.08 -1.03 3.27
CA GLN A 29 -8.17 -0.05 3.86
C GLN A 29 -7.42 0.78 2.81
N ALA A 30 -7.93 0.84 1.58
CA ALA A 30 -7.34 1.60 0.48
C ALA A 30 -7.10 3.07 0.85
N ILE A 31 -5.92 3.57 0.44
CA ILE A 31 -5.47 4.95 0.68
C ILE A 31 -6.33 5.91 -0.14
N GLU A 32 -6.96 6.88 0.53
CA GLU A 32 -7.84 7.84 -0.14
C GLU A 32 -7.08 8.99 -0.78
N ILE A 33 -7.21 9.12 -2.11
CA ILE A 33 -6.77 10.31 -2.86
C ILE A 33 -7.93 11.29 -2.93
N LYS A 34 -7.94 12.27 -2.01
CA LYS A 34 -9.06 13.21 -1.82
C LYS A 34 -9.27 14.16 -3.00
N ASN A 35 -8.19 14.62 -3.62
CA ASN A 35 -8.23 15.51 -4.78
C ASN A 35 -7.42 14.87 -5.90
N VAL A 36 -8.09 14.52 -7.00
CA VAL A 36 -7.49 13.86 -8.17
C VAL A 36 -7.09 14.84 -9.28
N THR A 37 -7.49 16.11 -9.17
CA THR A 37 -7.16 17.12 -10.19
C THR A 37 -5.68 17.44 -10.14
N ASN A 38 -4.93 16.97 -11.14
CA ASN A 38 -3.47 17.12 -11.24
C ASN A 38 -2.72 16.63 -9.99
N PHE A 39 -3.19 15.53 -9.40
CA PHE A 39 -2.54 14.94 -8.23
C PHE A 39 -1.24 14.23 -8.61
N CYS A 40 -0.17 14.55 -7.87
CA CYS A 40 1.08 13.80 -7.87
C CYS A 40 1.49 13.53 -6.41
N SER A 41 1.88 12.30 -6.11
CA SER A 41 2.52 11.99 -4.83
C SER A 41 3.93 12.57 -4.78
N GLY A 42 4.48 12.71 -3.57
CA GLY A 42 5.91 12.87 -3.38
C GLY A 42 6.69 11.63 -3.82
N VAL A 43 7.99 11.79 -4.08
CA VAL A 43 8.91 10.69 -4.39
C VAL A 43 8.95 9.72 -3.21
N GLY A 44 8.66 8.45 -3.45
CA GLY A 44 8.66 7.40 -2.42
C GLY A 44 7.65 7.61 -1.30
N GLN A 45 6.61 8.43 -1.50
CA GLN A 45 5.59 8.71 -0.48
C GLN A 45 4.81 7.45 -0.05
N PHE A 46 4.62 6.52 -1.00
CA PHE A 46 3.91 5.27 -0.76
C PHE A 46 4.85 4.08 -1.01
N SER A 47 4.60 2.98 -0.31
CA SER A 47 5.43 1.79 -0.34
C SER A 47 4.55 0.54 -0.24
N ASN A 48 4.86 -0.46 -1.04
CA ASN A 48 4.31 -1.82 -0.93
C ASN A 48 5.25 -2.75 -0.13
N PHE A 49 6.26 -2.20 0.55
CA PHE A 49 7.15 -3.00 1.38
C PHE A 49 6.38 -3.60 2.56
N GLY A 50 6.40 -4.94 2.65
CA GLY A 50 5.68 -5.69 3.66
C GLY A 50 4.19 -5.89 3.36
N ALA A 51 3.71 -5.44 2.18
CA ALA A 51 2.33 -5.67 1.77
C ALA A 51 2.08 -7.17 1.52
N THR A 52 0.85 -7.62 1.77
CA THR A 52 0.41 -8.97 1.45
C THR A 52 -0.11 -9.04 0.00
N PRO A 53 -0.03 -10.20 -0.67
CA PRO A 53 -0.62 -10.35 -1.99
C PRO A 53 -2.15 -10.20 -1.94
N THR A 54 -2.73 -9.53 -2.93
CA THR A 54 -4.18 -9.41 -3.09
C THR A 54 -4.91 -10.74 -3.16
N ASP A 55 -6.14 -10.76 -2.63
CA ASP A 55 -7.14 -11.82 -2.84
C ASP A 55 -7.99 -11.61 -4.11
N TYR A 56 -7.81 -10.49 -4.81
CA TYR A 56 -8.48 -10.22 -6.08
C TYR A 56 -7.90 -11.06 -7.20
N THR A 57 -8.74 -11.35 -8.20
CA THR A 57 -8.26 -12.00 -9.41
C THR A 57 -7.22 -11.12 -10.09
N GLN A 58 -6.01 -11.67 -10.25
CA GLN A 58 -4.92 -11.00 -10.94
C GLN A 58 -5.37 -10.56 -12.34
N PRO A 59 -5.13 -9.29 -12.73
CA PRO A 59 -5.37 -8.83 -14.10
C PRO A 59 -4.55 -9.66 -15.09
N VAL A 60 -5.16 -10.05 -16.21
CA VAL A 60 -4.56 -10.95 -17.22
C VAL A 60 -3.25 -10.45 -17.82
N CYS A 61 -2.97 -9.15 -17.72
CA CYS A 61 -1.76 -8.51 -18.24
C CYS A 61 -0.65 -8.34 -17.19
N PHE A 62 -0.83 -8.85 -15.98
CA PHE A 62 0.18 -8.78 -14.92
C PHE A 62 1.06 -10.03 -14.97
N ASP A 63 2.35 -9.87 -14.72
CA ASP A 63 3.30 -10.99 -14.75
C ASP A 63 3.26 -11.79 -13.44
N ALA A 64 3.10 -11.08 -12.31
CA ALA A 64 2.87 -11.66 -10.99
C ALA A 64 2.31 -10.59 -10.04
N VAL A 65 1.44 -10.99 -9.11
CA VAL A 65 1.06 -10.16 -7.96
C VAL A 65 1.78 -10.70 -6.73
N SER A 66 2.68 -9.91 -6.15
CA SER A 66 3.41 -10.31 -4.94
C SER A 66 3.21 -9.34 -3.78
N HIS A 67 3.15 -8.04 -4.06
CA HIS A 67 3.01 -6.98 -3.06
C HIS A 67 2.28 -5.81 -3.74
N ASP A 68 1.03 -5.60 -3.39
CA ASP A 68 0.20 -4.53 -3.94
C ASP A 68 -0.32 -3.61 -2.83
N ILE A 69 -0.61 -2.36 -3.21
CA ILE A 69 -1.28 -1.41 -2.32
C ILE A 69 -2.42 -0.74 -3.07
N TRP A 70 -3.49 -0.46 -2.34
CA TRP A 70 -4.75 0.00 -2.88
C TRP A 70 -4.92 1.49 -2.66
N PHE A 71 -5.38 2.17 -3.71
CA PHE A 71 -5.81 3.56 -3.67
C PHE A 71 -7.28 3.65 -4.04
N ARG A 72 -8.02 4.56 -3.39
CA ARG A 72 -9.42 4.86 -3.73
C ARG A 72 -9.60 6.35 -3.97
N PHE A 73 -10.44 6.68 -4.95
CA PHE A 73 -10.79 8.05 -5.29
C PHE A 73 -12.17 8.13 -5.93
N ILE A 74 -12.74 9.33 -5.98
CA ILE A 74 -13.96 9.62 -6.71
C ILE A 74 -13.58 10.31 -8.03
N PRO A 75 -13.88 9.72 -9.20
CA PRO A 75 -13.55 10.34 -10.48
C PRO A 75 -14.28 11.68 -10.65
N LYS A 76 -13.61 12.65 -11.30
CA LYS A 76 -14.15 13.98 -11.59
C LYS A 76 -14.45 14.22 -13.07
N ALA A 77 -14.09 13.27 -13.93
CA ALA A 77 -14.28 13.29 -15.37
C ALA A 77 -14.59 11.87 -15.88
N THR A 78 -14.90 11.75 -17.16
CA THR A 78 -15.16 10.47 -17.84
C THR A 78 -13.92 9.61 -17.99
N ASP A 79 -12.74 10.25 -18.04
CA ASP A 79 -11.47 9.61 -18.27
C ASP A 79 -10.54 9.76 -17.07
N VAL A 80 -9.75 8.71 -16.81
CA VAL A 80 -8.74 8.71 -15.75
C VAL A 80 -7.39 8.35 -16.37
N ILE A 81 -6.39 9.17 -16.11
CA ILE A 81 -5.00 8.91 -16.47
C ILE A 81 -4.26 8.56 -15.19
N ILE A 82 -3.74 7.33 -15.11
CA ILE A 82 -2.94 6.86 -13.98
C ILE A 82 -1.53 6.60 -14.50
N THR A 83 -0.55 7.23 -13.85
CA THR A 83 0.87 7.03 -14.15
C THR A 83 1.58 6.64 -12.85
N VAL A 84 2.28 5.52 -12.87
CA VAL A 84 3.12 5.08 -11.76
C VAL A 84 4.58 5.21 -12.19
N ILE A 85 5.30 6.13 -11.54
CA ILE A 85 6.73 6.35 -11.80
C ILE A 85 7.52 5.54 -10.78
N GLY A 86 8.13 4.45 -11.23
CA GLY A 86 8.96 3.60 -10.40
C GLY A 86 10.43 4.06 -10.33
N ALA A 87 11.33 3.08 -10.25
CA ALA A 87 12.77 3.26 -10.32
C ALA A 87 13.21 3.55 -11.77
N THR A 88 13.25 4.83 -12.13
CA THR A 88 13.77 5.32 -13.42
C THR A 88 15.14 5.98 -13.24
N ALA A 89 15.95 6.03 -14.32
CA ALA A 89 17.25 6.70 -14.30
C ALA A 89 17.13 8.23 -14.26
N THR A 90 16.05 8.78 -14.81
CA THR A 90 15.78 10.22 -14.88
C THR A 90 14.42 10.49 -14.23
N ASN A 91 14.39 11.36 -13.22
CA ASN A 91 13.20 11.67 -12.40
C ASN A 91 12.57 10.44 -11.72
N PRO A 92 13.29 9.78 -10.79
CA PRO A 92 12.77 8.61 -10.08
C PRO A 92 11.56 8.97 -9.21
N GLY A 93 10.51 8.16 -9.28
CA GLY A 93 9.34 8.29 -8.40
C GLY A 93 9.41 7.39 -7.16
N GLY A 94 10.33 6.43 -7.14
CA GLY A 94 10.57 5.53 -6.00
C GLY A 94 11.51 4.38 -6.36
N SER A 95 11.43 3.27 -5.61
CA SER A 95 12.25 2.07 -5.82
C SER A 95 11.53 0.94 -6.57
N LEU A 96 10.23 1.09 -6.87
CA LEU A 96 9.41 0.05 -7.49
C LEU A 96 9.89 -0.22 -8.92
N LYS A 97 10.17 -1.49 -9.26
CA LYS A 97 10.58 -1.91 -10.60
C LYS A 97 9.39 -2.51 -11.34
N ASN A 98 9.27 -2.22 -12.64
CA ASN A 98 8.18 -2.70 -13.50
C ASN A 98 6.78 -2.49 -12.88
N PRO A 99 6.41 -1.24 -12.53
CA PRO A 99 5.11 -0.99 -11.91
C PRO A 99 3.98 -1.44 -12.83
N GLN A 100 3.03 -2.19 -12.28
CA GLN A 100 1.79 -2.60 -12.93
C GLN A 100 0.62 -1.98 -12.18
N VAL A 101 -0.40 -1.54 -12.90
CA VAL A 101 -1.56 -0.87 -12.31
C VAL A 101 -2.83 -1.34 -13.00
N ALA A 102 -3.88 -1.55 -12.20
CA ALA A 102 -5.21 -1.88 -12.66
C ALA A 102 -6.21 -0.97 -11.98
N LEU A 103 -7.30 -0.67 -12.68
CA LEU A 103 -8.41 0.12 -12.17
C LEU A 103 -9.61 -0.78 -11.97
N TYR A 104 -10.09 -0.84 -10.73
CA TYR A 104 -11.32 -1.52 -10.37
C TYR A 104 -12.42 -0.49 -10.11
N TYR A 105 -13.67 -0.90 -10.32
CA TYR A 105 -14.85 -0.12 -9.99
C TYR A 105 -15.81 -1.00 -9.17
N ASN A 106 -16.70 -0.37 -8.41
CA ASN A 106 -17.59 -0.96 -7.39
C ASN A 106 -16.90 -1.27 -6.05
N SER A 107 -17.68 -1.83 -5.13
CA SER A 107 -17.28 -2.17 -3.76
C SER A 107 -16.18 -3.23 -3.70
N CYS A 108 -15.42 -3.21 -2.61
CA CYS A 108 -14.40 -4.20 -2.29
C CYS A 108 -14.98 -5.59 -1.98
N ILE A 109 -15.53 -6.27 -3.00
CA ILE A 109 -16.06 -7.62 -2.89
C ILE A 109 -15.15 -8.54 -3.71
N SER A 110 -14.31 -9.33 -3.02
CA SER A 110 -13.61 -10.44 -3.64
C SER A 110 -14.59 -11.61 -3.84
N THR A 111 -15.36 -11.57 -4.92
CA THR A 111 -16.02 -12.81 -5.38
C THR A 111 -15.08 -13.49 -6.35
N ALA A 112 -14.45 -14.57 -5.89
CA ALA A 112 -13.99 -15.64 -6.78
C ALA A 112 -15.24 -16.24 -7.45
N VAL A 113 -15.74 -15.59 -8.51
CA VAL A 113 -16.72 -16.23 -9.39
C VAL A 113 -15.93 -17.15 -10.30
N ASN A 114 -15.71 -18.36 -9.82
CA ASN A 114 -15.33 -19.49 -10.65
C ASN A 114 -16.44 -19.64 -11.69
N ASN A 115 -16.15 -19.28 -12.94
CA ASN A 115 -16.92 -19.72 -14.09
C ASN A 115 -16.16 -20.86 -14.76
#